data_AF-A0A382QB94-F1
#
_entry.id   AF-A0A382QB94-F1
#
_cell.length_a   1.000
_cell.length_b   1.000
_cell.length_c   1.000
_cell.angle_alpha   90.00
_cell.angle_beta   90.00
_cell.angle_gamma   90.00
#
_symmetry.space_group_name_H-M   'P 1'
#
loop_
_entity.id
_entity.type
_entity.pdbx_description
1 polymer ?
#
loop_
_entity_poly.entity_id
_entity_poly.type
_entity_poly.pdbx_seq_one_letter_code
_entity_poly.pdbx_strand_id
1 'polypeptide(L)'
;MKPKDVVAAIIKKDNLYLIVQRNRNKYMGLKWEFPGGKVEPNETFHEALSREIQEELNININVYEKIAEEKYKDDEIDIIL
;
A
#
# COMPACT_ATOMS: atom_id res chain seq x y z
N MET A 1 10.26 14.29 9.71
CA MET A 1 9.68 12.94 9.96
C MET A 1 10.63 11.87 9.42
N LYS A 2 10.69 10.67 10.00
CA LYS A 2 11.40 9.54 9.37
C LYS A 2 10.65 9.13 8.09
N PRO A 3 11.35 8.82 6.99
CA PRO A 3 10.71 8.26 5.81
C PRO A 3 9.95 6.99 6.21
N LYS A 4 8.74 6.85 5.68
CA LYS A 4 7.90 5.67 5.88
C LYS A 4 7.81 4.96 4.55
N ASP A 5 8.30 3.73 4.52
CA ASP A 5 8.16 2.88 3.36
C ASP A 5 6.73 2.33 3.30
N VAL A 6 6.17 2.32 2.09
CA VAL A 6 4.82 1.83 1.79
C VAL A 6 4.91 0.92 0.59
N VAL A 7 4.21 -0.20 0.65
CA VAL A 7 4.12 -1.19 -0.43
C VAL A 7 2.70 -1.25 -0.99
N ALA A 8 2.57 -1.51 -2.28
CA ALA A 8 1.28 -1.67 -2.96
C ALA A 8 1.34 -2.86 -3.92
N ALA A 9 0.30 -3.69 -3.92
CA ALA A 9 0.25 -4.92 -4.72
C ALA A 9 -0.49 -4.68 -6.03
N ILE A 10 0.19 -4.95 -7.16
CA ILE A 10 -0.48 -5.11 -8.46
C ILE A 10 -0.83 -6.59 -8.62
N ILE A 11 -2.04 -6.96 -8.20
CA ILE A 11 -2.51 -8.34 -8.24
C ILE A 11 -3.22 -8.59 -9.57
N LYS A 12 -2.69 -9.52 -10.35
CA LYS A 12 -3.25 -9.95 -11.63
C LYS A 12 -3.81 -11.36 -11.53
N LYS A 13 -5.02 -11.57 -12.04
CA LYS A 13 -5.60 -12.90 -12.28
C LYS A 13 -6.22 -12.91 -13.66
N ASP A 14 -5.80 -13.86 -14.50
CA ASP A 14 -6.15 -13.91 -15.92
C ASP A 14 -5.82 -12.58 -16.63
N ASN A 15 -6.82 -11.87 -17.15
CA ASN A 15 -6.66 -10.56 -17.80
C ASN A 15 -7.19 -9.40 -16.92
N LEU A 16 -7.40 -9.63 -15.63
CA LEU A 16 -7.95 -8.65 -14.71
C LEU A 16 -6.93 -8.25 -13.64
N TYR A 17 -7.03 -7.00 -13.21
CA TYR A 17 -6.26 -6.41 -12.12
C TYR A 17 -7.19 -6.07 -10.96
N LEU A 18 -6.75 -6.37 -9.75
CA LEU A 18 -7.49 -6.00 -8.55
C LEU A 18 -7.16 -4.57 -8.12
N ILE A 19 -8.20 -3.76 -7.94
CA ILE A 19 -8.16 -2.47 -7.26
C ILE A 19 -9.22 -2.49 -6.15
N VAL A 20 -8.96 -1.76 -5.07
CA VAL A 20 -9.84 -1.67 -3.91
C VAL A 20 -10.33 -0.25 -3.72
N GLN A 21 -11.54 -0.09 -3.21
CA GLN A 21 -12.07 1.23 -2.90
C GLN A 21 -11.70 1.62 -1.47
N ARG A 22 -11.11 2.81 -1.31
CA ARG A 22 -10.76 3.36 0.00
C ARG A 22 -11.98 3.52 0.89
N ASN A 23 -11.85 3.11 2.14
CA ASN A 23 -12.82 3.40 3.19
C ASN A 23 -13.18 4.90 3.21
N ARG A 24 -14.48 5.20 3.30
CA ARG A 24 -15.02 6.57 3.22
C ARG A 24 -14.38 7.55 4.22
N ASN A 25 -13.97 7.04 5.38
CA ASN A 25 -13.44 7.85 6.49
C ASN A 25 -11.91 8.04 6.45
N LYS A 26 -11.19 7.48 5.45
CA LYS A 26 -9.75 7.70 5.27
C LYS A 26 -9.50 8.95 4.42
N TYR A 27 -8.30 9.52 4.53
CA TYR A 27 -7.84 10.56 3.60
C TYR A 27 -8.01 10.09 2.16
N MET A 28 -8.61 10.94 1.31
CA MET A 28 -9.02 10.59 -0.06
C MET A 28 -9.98 9.38 -0.13
N GLY A 29 -10.92 9.27 0.80
CA GLY A 29 -11.91 8.19 0.84
C GLY A 29 -12.72 8.06 -0.46
N LEU A 30 -13.24 6.85 -0.71
CA LEU A 30 -13.99 6.44 -1.91
C LEU A 30 -13.21 6.43 -3.24
N LYS A 31 -11.94 6.87 -3.26
CA LYS A 31 -11.07 6.67 -4.42
C LYS A 31 -10.61 5.21 -4.54
N TRP A 32 -10.20 4.83 -5.74
CA TRP A 32 -9.63 3.53 -6.02
C TRP A 32 -8.12 3.53 -5.78
N GLU A 33 -7.61 2.41 -5.29
CA GLU A 33 -6.19 2.19 -5.06
C GLU A 33 -5.79 0.73 -5.27
N PHE A 34 -4.47 0.50 -5.33
CA PHE A 34 -3.92 -0.84 -5.15
C PHE A 34 -3.86 -1.16 -3.66
N PRO A 35 -4.22 -2.39 -3.24
CA PRO A 35 -4.17 -2.79 -1.84
C PRO A 35 -2.71 -2.91 -1.36
N GLY A 36 -2.50 -2.75 -0.06
CA GLY A 36 -1.18 -2.72 0.54
C GLY A 36 -1.12 -1.76 1.72
N GLY A 37 0.09 -1.44 2.19
CA GLY A 37 0.21 -0.70 3.42
C GLY A 37 1.64 -0.37 3.82
N LYS A 38 1.79 -0.05 5.10
CA LYS A 38 3.07 0.41 5.63
C LYS A 38 3.98 -0.78 5.88
N VAL A 39 5.27 -0.54 5.70
CA VAL A 39 6.30 -1.49 6.09
C VAL A 39 6.62 -1.24 7.56
N GLU A 40 6.44 -2.27 8.37
CA GLU A 40 6.74 -2.27 9.80
C GLU A 40 8.24 -2.49 10.06
N PRO A 41 8.74 -2.16 11.27
CA PRO A 41 10.11 -2.45 11.62
C PRO A 41 10.38 -3.97 11.61
N ASN A 42 11.49 -4.36 10.98
CA ASN A 42 11.99 -5.74 10.90
C ASN A 42 11.28 -6.68 9.91
N GLU A 43 10.42 -6.17 9.03
CA GLU A 43 9.94 -6.96 7.88
C GLU A 43 10.59 -6.48 6.57
N THR A 44 10.74 -7.42 5.64
CA THR A 44 11.07 -7.13 4.24
C THR A 44 9.84 -6.58 3.52
N PHE A 45 10.03 -5.89 2.39
CA PHE A 45 8.91 -5.42 1.56
C PHE A 45 8.00 -6.56 1.08
N HIS A 46 8.54 -7.76 0.89
CA HIS A 46 7.76 -8.95 0.52
C HIS A 46 6.87 -9.41 1.68
N GLU A 47 7.42 -9.49 2.90
CA GLU A 47 6.68 -9.87 4.11
C GLU A 47 5.58 -8.84 4.41
N ALA A 48 5.92 -7.55 4.36
CA ALA A 48 4.97 -6.45 4.51
C ALA A 48 3.80 -6.58 3.53
N LEU A 49 4.10 -6.75 2.24
CA LEU A 49 3.08 -6.84 1.21
C LEU A 49 2.19 -8.07 1.40
N SER A 50 2.77 -9.22 1.74
CA SER A 50 2.00 -10.45 1.96
C SER A 50 1.09 -10.34 3.18
N ARG A 51 1.59 -9.73 4.28
CA ARG A 51 0.84 -9.49 5.51
C ARG A 51 -0.33 -8.53 5.27
N GLU A 52 -0.08 -7.37 4.67
CA GLU A 52 -1.11 -6.36 4.41
C GLU A 52 -2.24 -6.92 3.53
N ILE A 53 -1.92 -7.65 2.46
CA ILE A 53 -2.93 -8.25 1.59
C ILE A 53 -3.75 -9.32 2.31
N GLN A 54 -3.12 -10.10 3.19
CA GLN A 54 -3.82 -11.07 4.00
C GLN A 54 -4.74 -10.40 5.05
N GLU A 55 -4.32 -9.31 5.68
CA GLU A 55 -5.12 -8.58 6.67
C GLU A 55 -6.30 -7.82 6.04
N GLU A 56 -6.07 -7.14 4.91
CA GLU A 56 -7.09 -6.30 4.27
C GLU A 56 -8.11 -7.12 3.46
N LEU A 57 -7.64 -8.19 2.81
CA LEU A 57 -8.44 -8.92 1.81
C LEU A 57 -8.65 -10.40 2.14
N ASN A 58 -7.94 -10.94 3.13
CA ASN A 58 -7.95 -12.37 3.46
C ASN A 58 -7.56 -13.26 2.26
N ILE A 59 -6.56 -12.82 1.50
CA ILE A 59 -6.05 -13.48 0.29
C ILE A 59 -4.54 -13.76 0.46
N ASN A 60 -4.13 -14.98 0.13
CA ASN A 60 -2.72 -15.32 -0.02
C ASN A 60 -2.25 -15.00 -1.44
N ILE A 61 -1.09 -14.34 -1.55
CA ILE A 61 -0.46 -13.99 -2.82
C ILE A 61 0.96 -14.53 -2.91
N ASN A 62 1.42 -14.76 -4.14
CA ASN A 62 2.83 -14.94 -4.44
C ASN A 62 3.36 -13.61 -4.96
N VAL A 63 4.34 -13.03 -4.27
CA VAL A 63 4.99 -11.79 -4.72
C VAL A 63 6.13 -12.17 -5.66
N TYR A 64 6.12 -11.57 -6.85
CA TYR A 64 7.12 -11.82 -7.88
C TYR A 64 8.12 -10.65 -7.92
N GLU A 65 8.06 -9.85 -8.97
CA GLU A 65 9.00 -8.76 -9.21
C GLU A 65 8.48 -7.40 -8.71
N LYS A 66 9.43 -6.54 -8.36
CA LYS A 66 9.15 -5.13 -8.07
C LYS A 66 8.95 -4.38 -9.38
N ILE A 67 7.81 -3.71 -9.51
CA ILE A 67 7.43 -3.01 -10.74
C ILE A 67 7.94 -1.56 -10.76
N ALA A 68 7.82 -0.84 -9.64
CA ALA A 68 8.25 0.56 -9.53
C ALA A 68 8.58 0.95 -8.08
N GLU A 69 9.27 2.07 -7.92
CA GLU A 69 9.46 2.78 -6.65
C GLU A 69 9.37 4.28 -6.91
N GLU A 70 8.66 5.00 -6.05
CA GLU A 70 8.59 6.45 -6.08
C GLU A 70 8.89 7.00 -4.69
N LYS A 71 9.64 8.10 -4.62
CA LYS A 71 9.94 8.81 -3.38
C LYS A 71 9.17 10.11 -3.35
N TYR A 72 8.25 10.22 -2.41
CA TYR A 72 7.47 11.42 -2.20
C TYR A 72 7.89 12.13 -0.90
N LYS A 73 7.97 13.45 -0.95
CA LYS A 73 8.15 14.30 0.23
C LYS A 73 6.84 15.04 0.45
N ASP A 74 6.17 14.81 1.58
CA ASP A 74 5.06 15.66 1.99
C ASP A 74 5.59 17.09 2.22
N ASP A 75 4.90 18.07 1.64
CA ASP A 75 5.13 19.48 1.97
C ASP A 75 4.78 19.68 3.46
N GLU A 76 5.64 20.36 4.21
CA GLU A 76 5.38 20.65 5.62
C GLU A 76 4.05 21.42 5.74
N ILE A 77 3.07 20.80 6.39
CA ILE A 77 1.87 21.51 6.83
C ILE A 77 2.29 22.29 8.07
N ASP A 78 2.55 23.60 7.91
CA ASP A 78 2.67 24.51 9.04
C ASP A 78 1.33 24.58 9.77
N ILE A 79 1.21 23.82 10.86
CA ILE A 79 0.10 23.98 11.80
C ILE A 79 0.45 25.18 12.69
N ILE A 80 -0.03 26.36 12.31
CA ILE A 80 -0.05 27.52 13.21
C ILE A 80 -1.19 27.27 14.20
N LEU A 81 -0.84 27.03 15.46
CA LEU A 81 -1.78 26.96 16.60
C LEU A 81 -2.19 28.36 17.06
#